data_AF-A0A1I7CAT3-F1
#
_entry.id   AF-A0A1I7CAT3-F1
#
_cell.length_a   1.000
_cell.length_b   1.000
_cell.length_c   1.000
_cell.angle_alpha   90.00
_cell.angle_beta   90.00
_cell.angle_gamma   90.00
#
_symmetry.space_group_name_H-M   'P 1'
#
loop_
_entity.id
_entity.type
_entity.pdbx_description
1 polymer ?
#
loop_
_entity_poly.entity_id
_entity_poly.type
_entity_poly.pdbx_seq_one_letter_code
_entity_poly.pdbx_strand_id
1 'polypeptide(L)'
;MFAATGLRTLFNRLDATELLDKLYPEGDYWQKVLRYCEAGNLQAVLDEYVFQLRSQQAPREITVEQLQALADDIRRALSIKPAQMLAKHPDGSHEDLRMGSRFAVRYSNAKTDDGDSNRMPDVRRAFNRPAWPFVLASTSVGGRHPLPLVGPLGHPLERARQPRRFRAARRPYEPVAGACGSEECGVPARPRRL
;
A
#
# COMPACT_ATOMS: atom_id res chain seq x y z
N MET A 1 25.87 -6.88 4.18
CA MET A 1 24.53 -6.36 3.80
C MET A 1 24.20 -6.99 2.46
N PHE A 2 23.14 -7.78 2.36
CA PHE A 2 22.95 -8.68 1.21
C PHE A 2 21.59 -8.49 0.55
N ALA A 3 21.57 -8.38 -0.78
CA ALA A 3 20.34 -8.33 -1.59
C ALA A 3 19.43 -9.54 -1.31
N ALA A 4 20.02 -10.71 -1.05
CA ALA A 4 19.31 -11.94 -0.67
C ALA A 4 18.42 -11.76 0.58
N THR A 5 18.82 -10.95 1.56
CA THR A 5 17.97 -10.63 2.72
C THR A 5 16.71 -9.88 2.31
N GLY A 6 16.79 -9.04 1.28
CA GLY A 6 15.63 -8.36 0.70
C GLY A 6 14.67 -9.33 0.03
N LEU A 7 15.18 -10.28 -0.75
CA LEU A 7 14.36 -11.34 -1.36
C LEU A 7 13.67 -12.20 -0.30
N ARG A 8 14.40 -12.61 0.75
CA ARG A 8 13.79 -13.33 1.88
C ARG A 8 12.68 -12.51 2.55
N THR A 9 12.89 -11.21 2.72
CA THR A 9 11.88 -10.31 3.30
C THR A 9 10.67 -10.14 2.38
N LEU A 10 10.85 -10.18 1.07
CA LEU A 10 9.77 -10.17 0.08
C LEU A 10 8.94 -11.45 0.13
N PHE A 11 9.57 -12.61 0.10
CA PHE A 11 8.88 -13.90 0.09
C PHE A 11 8.27 -14.24 1.45
N ASN A 12 8.83 -13.79 2.57
CA ASN A 12 8.24 -14.05 3.89
C ASN A 12 7.03 -13.15 4.24
N ARG A 13 6.47 -12.44 3.27
CA ARG A 13 5.26 -11.66 3.48
C ARG A 13 4.03 -12.57 3.37
N LEU A 14 2.99 -12.24 4.14
CA LEU A 14 1.73 -12.98 4.15
C LEU A 14 1.11 -13.08 2.75
N ASP A 15 1.07 -11.98 2.01
CA ASP A 15 0.55 -11.95 0.63
C ASP A 15 1.33 -12.86 -0.32
N ALA A 16 2.67 -12.84 -0.25
CA ALA A 16 3.52 -13.72 -1.05
C ALA A 16 3.36 -15.19 -0.63
N THR A 17 3.28 -15.47 0.67
CA THR A 17 3.11 -16.84 1.19
C THR A 17 1.78 -17.42 0.73
N GLU A 18 0.68 -16.70 0.93
CA GLU A 18 -0.66 -17.10 0.51
C GLU A 18 -0.78 -17.29 -1.01
N LEU A 19 -0.10 -16.44 -1.79
CA LEU A 19 -0.05 -16.60 -3.25
C LEU A 19 0.68 -17.89 -3.62
N LEU A 20 1.85 -18.14 -3.05
CA LEU A 20 2.66 -19.31 -3.36
C LEU A 20 2.01 -20.61 -2.90
N ASP A 21 1.31 -20.62 -1.77
CA ASP A 21 0.58 -21.79 -1.29
C ASP A 21 -0.61 -22.14 -2.21
N LYS A 22 -1.24 -21.13 -2.84
CA LYS A 22 -2.30 -21.36 -3.83
C LYS A 22 -1.76 -21.82 -5.18
N LEU A 23 -0.63 -21.28 -5.63
CA LEU A 23 -0.03 -21.65 -6.91
C LEU A 23 0.67 -23.01 -6.87
N TYR A 24 1.26 -23.36 -5.73
CA TYR A 24 1.99 -24.61 -5.51
C TYR A 24 1.43 -25.29 -4.24
N PRO A 25 0.40 -26.14 -4.37
CA PRO A 25 -0.26 -26.78 -3.22
C PRO A 25 0.67 -27.73 -2.45
N GLU A 26 1.65 -28.31 -3.13
CA GLU A 26 2.54 -29.34 -2.58
C GLU A 26 3.99 -28.84 -2.39
N GLY A 27 4.74 -29.53 -1.54
CA GLY A 27 6.15 -29.29 -1.26
C GLY A 27 6.40 -28.29 -0.13
N ASP A 28 7.65 -28.24 0.33
CA ASP A 28 8.07 -27.28 1.36
C ASP A 28 8.06 -25.86 0.81
N TYR A 29 7.81 -24.86 1.67
CA TYR A 29 7.71 -23.45 1.26
C TYR A 29 8.93 -22.96 0.45
N TRP A 30 10.14 -23.34 0.85
CA TRP A 30 11.35 -22.95 0.14
C TRP A 30 11.42 -23.51 -1.29
N GLN A 31 10.87 -24.71 -1.54
CA GLN A 31 10.77 -25.30 -2.87
C GLN A 31 9.76 -24.54 -3.73
N LYS A 32 8.63 -24.13 -3.15
CA LYS A 32 7.63 -23.29 -3.83
C LYS A 32 8.23 -21.98 -4.29
N VAL A 33 9.02 -21.33 -3.43
CA VAL A 33 9.77 -20.10 -3.79
C VAL A 33 10.72 -20.34 -4.94
N LEU A 34 11.53 -21.42 -4.92
CA LEU A 34 12.48 -21.72 -5.99
C LEU A 34 11.77 -21.99 -7.33
N ARG A 35 10.70 -22.78 -7.33
CA ARG A 35 9.89 -23.05 -8.53
C ARG A 35 9.27 -21.78 -9.10
N TYR A 36 8.76 -20.90 -8.22
CA TYR A 36 8.24 -19.61 -8.65
C TYR A 36 9.32 -18.72 -9.30
N CYS A 37 10.52 -18.67 -8.70
CA CYS A 37 11.64 -17.90 -9.23
C CYS A 37 12.14 -18.45 -10.58
N GLU A 38 12.14 -19.77 -10.76
CA GLU A 38 12.46 -20.43 -12.02
C GLU A 38 11.42 -20.09 -13.10
N ALA A 39 10.13 -20.31 -12.81
CA ALA A 39 9.04 -20.05 -13.74
C ALA A 39 8.95 -18.57 -14.16
N GLY A 40 9.27 -17.65 -13.24
CA GLY A 40 9.30 -16.21 -13.49
C GLY A 40 10.62 -15.67 -14.01
N ASN A 41 11.63 -16.52 -14.25
CA ASN A 41 12.99 -16.15 -14.63
C ASN A 41 13.55 -14.99 -13.77
N LEU A 42 13.65 -15.24 -12.45
CA LEU A 42 14.16 -14.25 -11.50
C LEU A 42 15.55 -13.72 -11.89
N GLN A 43 16.38 -14.52 -12.55
CA GLN A 43 17.69 -14.09 -13.03
C GLN A 43 17.56 -12.91 -14.01
N ALA A 44 16.76 -13.04 -15.07
CA ALA A 44 16.55 -11.96 -16.03
C ALA A 44 15.96 -10.69 -15.37
N VAL A 45 15.06 -10.87 -14.39
CA VAL A 45 14.49 -9.76 -13.62
C VAL A 45 15.55 -9.02 -12.81
N LEU A 46 16.47 -9.74 -12.18
CA LEU A 46 17.56 -9.13 -11.39
C LEU A 46 18.61 -8.48 -12.28
N ASP A 47 18.94 -9.09 -13.42
CA ASP A 47 19.89 -8.54 -14.40
C ASP A 47 19.39 -7.18 -14.93
N GLU A 48 18.13 -7.11 -15.34
CA GLU A 48 17.51 -5.86 -15.79
C GLU A 48 17.42 -4.84 -14.66
N TYR A 49 17.09 -5.27 -13.45
CA TYR A 49 17.01 -4.34 -12.32
C TYR A 49 18.36 -3.73 -11.95
N VAL A 50 19.42 -4.55 -11.96
CA VAL A 50 20.81 -4.09 -11.77
C VAL A 50 21.20 -3.13 -12.89
N PHE A 51 20.88 -3.46 -14.14
CA PHE A 51 21.12 -2.59 -15.28
C PHE A 51 20.42 -1.23 -15.12
N GLN A 52 19.13 -1.23 -14.76
CA GLN A 52 18.35 -0.01 -14.54
C GLN A 52 18.87 0.83 -13.37
N LEU A 53 19.36 0.22 -12.29
CA LEU A 53 19.98 0.95 -11.18
C LEU A 53 21.35 1.52 -11.59
N ARG A 54 22.11 0.79 -12.41
CA ARG A 54 23.42 1.22 -12.89
C ARG A 54 23.33 2.33 -13.92
N SER A 55 22.31 2.32 -14.78
CA SER A 55 22.08 3.33 -15.84
C SER A 55 21.78 4.72 -15.28
N GLN A 56 21.31 4.81 -14.04
CA GLN A 56 21.07 6.07 -13.32
C GLN A 56 22.36 6.72 -12.79
N GLN A 57 23.49 6.02 -12.83
CA GLN A 57 24.79 6.50 -12.33
C GLN A 57 25.74 6.80 -13.48
N ALA A 58 26.74 7.67 -13.27
CA ALA A 58 27.71 8.03 -14.31
C ALA A 58 28.42 6.80 -14.91
N PRO A 59 28.67 6.77 -16.23
CA PRO A 59 29.32 5.64 -16.89
C PRO A 59 30.82 5.63 -16.52
N ARG A 60 31.19 4.81 -15.54
CA ARG A 60 32.55 4.61 -15.03
C ARG A 60 32.67 3.17 -14.51
N GLU A 61 33.89 2.70 -14.29
CA GLU A 61 34.07 1.44 -13.55
C GLU A 61 33.40 1.49 -12.18
N ILE A 62 32.83 0.36 -11.78
CA ILE A 62 32.13 0.24 -10.50
C ILE A 62 33.14 -0.05 -9.39
N THR A 63 33.15 0.76 -8.33
CA THR A 63 33.96 0.47 -7.14
C THR A 63 33.25 -0.56 -6.26
N VAL A 64 33.99 -1.16 -5.33
CA VAL A 64 33.42 -2.11 -4.34
C VAL A 64 32.34 -1.43 -3.50
N GLU A 65 32.53 -0.16 -3.14
CA GLU A 65 31.58 0.64 -2.36
C GLU A 65 30.29 0.87 -3.15
N GLN A 66 30.40 1.14 -4.45
CA GLN A 66 29.24 1.31 -5.33
C GLN A 66 28.47 -0.01 -5.50
N LEU A 67 29.17 -1.13 -5.61
CA LEU A 67 28.55 -2.45 -5.65
C LEU A 67 27.81 -2.77 -4.34
N GLN A 68 28.40 -2.42 -3.19
CA GLN A 68 27.74 -2.57 -1.89
C GLN A 68 26.51 -1.66 -1.75
N ALA A 69 26.60 -0.42 -2.22
CA ALA A 69 25.47 0.50 -2.23
C ALA A 69 24.33 -0.01 -3.12
N LEU A 70 24.67 -0.56 -4.29
CA LEU A 70 23.71 -1.20 -5.18
C LEU A 70 22.99 -2.38 -4.51
N ALA A 71 23.73 -3.25 -3.85
CA ALA A 71 23.15 -4.36 -3.09
C ALA A 71 22.26 -3.88 -1.94
N ASP A 72 22.61 -2.75 -1.30
CA ASP A 72 21.77 -2.12 -0.27
C ASP A 72 20.48 -1.55 -0.86
N ASP A 73 20.55 -0.89 -2.02
CA ASP A 73 19.38 -0.33 -2.69
C ASP A 73 18.38 -1.43 -3.07
N ILE A 74 18.87 -2.54 -3.64
CA ILE A 74 18.05 -3.73 -3.92
C ILE A 74 17.40 -4.24 -2.63
N ARG A 75 18.19 -4.41 -1.57
CA ARG A 75 17.71 -4.90 -0.27
C ARG A 75 16.63 -3.97 0.29
N ARG A 76 16.82 -2.65 0.27
CA ARG A 76 15.85 -1.66 0.78
C ARG A 76 14.58 -1.65 -0.04
N ALA A 77 14.68 -1.64 -1.37
CA ALA A 77 13.54 -1.67 -2.26
C ALA A 77 12.67 -2.92 -2.02
N LEU A 78 13.30 -4.08 -1.82
CA LEU A 78 12.62 -5.35 -1.53
C LEU A 78 12.14 -5.49 -0.07
N SER A 79 12.63 -4.67 0.87
CA SER A 79 12.32 -4.78 2.31
C SER A 79 11.42 -3.66 2.85
N ILE A 80 10.74 -2.90 1.99
CA ILE A 80 9.86 -1.83 2.44
C ILE A 80 8.80 -2.36 3.43
N LYS A 81 8.72 -1.73 4.59
CA LYS A 81 7.72 -2.07 5.62
C LYS A 81 6.33 -1.61 5.18
N PRO A 82 5.22 -2.16 5.70
CA PRO A 82 3.89 -1.56 5.55
C PRO A 82 3.87 -0.10 6.03
N ALA A 83 3.06 0.72 5.39
CA ALA A 83 2.74 2.07 5.87
C ALA A 83 1.81 1.95 7.07
N GLN A 84 2.00 2.79 8.08
CA GLN A 84 1.03 2.91 9.16
C GLN A 84 -0.01 3.95 8.75
N MET A 85 -1.27 3.62 8.94
CA MET A 85 -2.42 4.50 8.74
C MET A 85 -3.14 4.64 10.08
N LEU A 86 -3.56 5.86 10.39
CA LEU A 86 -4.36 6.16 11.56
C LEU A 86 -5.80 6.40 11.13
N ALA A 87 -6.71 5.49 11.47
CA ALA A 87 -8.13 5.70 11.30
C ALA A 87 -8.65 6.54 12.48
N LYS A 88 -9.24 7.69 12.14
CA LYS A 88 -9.82 8.62 13.11
C LYS A 88 -11.32 8.42 13.22
N HIS A 89 -11.82 8.43 14.45
CA HIS A 89 -13.25 8.41 14.74
C HIS A 89 -13.78 9.87 14.75
N PRO A 90 -14.63 10.29 13.79
CA PRO A 90 -15.02 11.70 13.65
C PRO A 90 -15.81 12.27 14.85
N ASP A 91 -16.47 11.39 15.59
CA ASP A 91 -17.26 11.65 16.77
C ASP A 91 -16.44 11.57 18.08
N GLY A 92 -15.18 11.14 18.01
CA GLY A 92 -14.31 10.95 19.17
C GLY A 92 -14.79 9.88 20.14
N SER A 93 -15.66 8.96 19.70
CA SER A 93 -16.23 7.92 20.55
C SER A 93 -15.24 6.81 20.91
N HIS A 94 -14.16 6.68 20.14
CA HIS A 94 -13.13 5.67 20.30
C HIS A 94 -11.74 6.26 20.07
N GLU A 95 -10.74 5.59 20.64
CA GLU A 95 -9.33 5.87 20.34
C GLU A 95 -9.03 5.60 18.86
N ASP A 96 -8.10 6.38 18.31
CA ASP A 96 -7.68 6.23 16.93
C ASP A 96 -7.06 4.83 16.68
N LEU A 97 -7.50 4.17 15.60
CA LEU A 97 -7.05 2.82 15.26
C LEU A 97 -5.86 2.87 14.31
N ARG A 98 -4.73 2.28 14.73
CA ARG A 98 -3.55 2.09 13.85
C ARG A 98 -3.69 0.84 13.01
N MET A 99 -3.55 0.98 11.69
CA MET A 99 -3.63 -0.10 10.72
C MET A 99 -2.44 -0.07 9.76
N GLY A 100 -1.87 -1.23 9.46
CA GLY A 100 -0.84 -1.37 8.43
C GLY A 100 -1.44 -1.45 7.03
N SER A 101 -0.96 -0.63 6.09
CA SER A 101 -1.30 -0.69 4.67
C SER A 101 -0.08 -1.03 3.82
N ARG A 102 -0.20 -1.98 2.90
CA ARG A 102 0.81 -2.28 1.86
C ARG A 102 0.35 -1.91 0.45
N PHE A 103 -0.95 -1.70 0.26
CA PHE A 103 -1.56 -1.46 -1.06
C PHE A 103 -1.64 0.02 -1.41
N ALA A 104 -1.77 0.89 -0.40
CA ALA A 104 -1.87 2.32 -0.57
C ALA A 104 -1.01 3.05 0.46
N VAL A 105 -0.23 4.02 0.00
CA VAL A 105 0.56 4.90 0.86
C VAL A 105 0.42 6.33 0.36
N ARG A 106 0.27 7.28 1.28
CA ARG A 106 0.28 8.70 0.93
C ARG A 106 1.69 9.08 0.48
N TYR A 107 1.81 9.59 -0.75
CA TYR A 107 3.05 10.14 -1.28
C TYR A 107 2.98 11.67 -1.24
N SER A 108 3.45 12.28 -0.15
CA SER A 108 3.38 13.73 0.05
C SER A 108 4.49 14.17 0.98
N ASN A 109 5.10 15.32 0.68
CA ASN A 109 6.17 15.93 1.50
C ASN A 109 5.66 16.59 2.80
N ALA A 110 4.41 16.35 3.16
CA ALA A 110 3.80 16.93 4.35
C ALA A 110 4.26 16.13 5.55
N LYS A 111 4.79 16.80 6.59
CA LYS A 111 5.15 16.16 7.86
C LYS A 111 3.93 15.40 8.35
N THR A 112 4.00 14.07 8.34
CA THR A 112 3.08 13.21 9.06
C THR A 112 3.29 13.43 10.55
N ASP A 113 2.20 13.47 11.32
CA ASP A 113 2.21 13.53 12.78
C ASP A 113 2.99 12.33 13.38
N ASP A 114 3.14 11.25 12.60
CA ASP A 114 3.88 10.04 12.93
C ASP A 114 5.42 10.14 12.76
N GLY A 115 5.99 11.32 12.51
CA GLY A 115 7.45 11.53 12.54
C GLY A 115 8.28 10.86 11.42
N ASP A 116 7.67 10.06 10.55
CA ASP A 116 8.38 9.27 9.53
C ASP A 116 8.64 10.06 8.22
N SER A 117 9.32 11.19 8.32
CA SER A 117 9.76 12.00 7.16
C SER A 117 10.74 11.24 6.25
N ASN A 118 11.34 10.15 6.74
CA ASN A 118 12.36 9.38 6.03
C ASN A 118 11.80 8.25 5.16
N ARG A 119 10.47 8.09 5.12
CA ARG A 119 9.80 6.99 4.40
C ARG A 119 9.64 7.24 2.90
N MET A 120 9.53 8.50 2.47
CA MET A 120 9.33 8.84 1.05
C MET A 120 10.44 8.31 0.12
N PRO A 121 11.75 8.43 0.47
CA PRO A 121 12.82 7.82 -0.31
C PRO A 121 12.65 6.30 -0.47
N ASP A 122 12.22 5.60 0.58
CA ASP A 122 12.00 4.15 0.54
C ASP A 122 10.76 3.79 -0.30
N VAL A 123 9.69 4.58 -0.23
CA VAL A 123 8.52 4.43 -1.10
C VAL A 123 8.91 4.61 -2.57
N ARG A 124 9.70 5.64 -2.89
CA ARG A 124 10.19 5.88 -4.25
C ARG A 124 11.11 4.75 -4.74
N ARG A 125 12.03 4.27 -3.90
CA ARG A 125 12.87 3.09 -4.21
C ARG A 125 12.03 1.85 -4.47
N ALA A 126 11.05 1.58 -3.61
CA ALA A 126 10.18 0.42 -3.77
C ALA A 126 9.28 0.52 -5.01
N PHE A 127 8.82 1.72 -5.38
CA PHE A 127 8.03 1.96 -6.59
C PHE A 127 8.76 1.50 -7.86
N ASN A 128 10.09 1.70 -7.90
CA ASN A 128 10.92 1.36 -9.07
C ASN A 128 11.45 -0.09 -9.06
N ARG A 129 10.98 -0.95 -8.16
CA ARG A 129 11.43 -2.35 -8.09
C ARG A 129 10.59 -3.22 -9.04
N PRO A 130 11.15 -4.29 -9.62
CA PRO A 130 10.44 -5.14 -10.58
C PRO A 130 9.45 -6.14 -9.94
N ALA A 131 9.07 -5.95 -8.67
CA ALA A 131 8.31 -6.94 -7.90
C ALA A 131 6.81 -6.64 -7.78
N TRP A 132 6.33 -5.46 -8.20
CA TRP A 132 4.94 -5.03 -8.08
C TRP A 132 4.61 -3.94 -9.12
N PRO A 133 3.46 -3.98 -9.81
CA PRO A 133 2.97 -2.82 -10.54
C PRO A 133 2.47 -1.78 -9.54
N PHE A 134 3.05 -0.58 -9.57
CA PHE A 134 2.59 0.54 -8.75
C PHE A 134 1.89 1.58 -9.61
N VAL A 135 0.81 2.17 -9.07
CA VAL A 135 0.07 3.25 -9.73
C VAL A 135 0.13 4.49 -8.83
N LEU A 136 0.52 5.62 -9.41
CA LEU A 136 0.43 6.92 -8.74
C LEU A 136 -0.93 7.55 -9.07
N ALA A 137 -1.78 7.70 -8.06
CA ALA A 137 -3.07 8.38 -8.19
C ALA A 137 -3.03 9.72 -7.45
N SER A 138 -3.36 10.82 -8.13
CA SER A 138 -3.53 12.13 -7.50
C SER A 138 -4.97 12.29 -7.03
N THR A 139 -5.17 12.41 -5.72
CA THR A 139 -6.46 12.86 -5.18
C THR A 139 -6.45 14.37 -5.13
N SER A 140 -7.33 15.03 -5.87
CA SER A 140 -7.64 16.46 -5.74
C SER A 140 -8.28 16.73 -4.38
N VAL A 141 -7.45 16.74 -3.33
CA VAL A 141 -7.77 17.31 -2.02
C VAL A 141 -6.59 18.20 -1.66
N GLY A 142 -6.27 19.14 -2.54
CA GLY A 142 -5.42 20.27 -2.21
C GLY A 142 -6.04 20.96 -1.01
N GLY A 143 -5.22 21.22 0.01
CA GLY A 143 -5.66 21.90 1.22
C GLY A 143 -6.52 23.10 0.83
N ARG A 144 -7.80 23.07 1.21
CA ARG A 144 -8.56 24.31 1.34
C ARG A 144 -7.83 25.09 2.41
N HIS A 145 -6.85 25.90 1.98
CA HIS A 145 -6.49 27.09 2.71
C HIS A 145 -7.82 27.74 3.09
N PRO A 146 -8.12 27.97 4.38
CA PRO A 146 -9.34 28.64 4.73
C PRO A 146 -9.24 30.01 4.09
N LEU A 147 -9.92 30.21 2.96
CA LEU A 147 -10.16 31.55 2.46
C LEU A 147 -10.84 32.28 3.61
N PRO A 148 -10.28 33.39 4.12
CA PRO A 148 -11.02 34.20 5.05
C PRO A 148 -12.32 34.58 4.34
N LEU A 149 -13.45 34.21 4.93
CA LEU A 149 -14.75 34.68 4.45
C LEU A 149 -14.81 36.17 4.79
N VAL A 150 -14.27 36.99 3.89
CA VAL A 150 -14.42 38.45 3.94
C VAL A 150 -15.76 38.75 3.29
N GLY A 151 -16.72 39.24 4.07
CA GLY A 151 -17.96 39.80 3.53
C GLY A 151 -17.66 41.07 2.70
N PRO A 152 -18.60 41.54 1.87
CA PRO A 152 -18.39 42.65 0.92
C PRO A 152 -18.05 44.02 1.53
N LEU A 153 -17.84 44.11 2.85
CA LEU A 153 -17.51 45.34 3.59
C LEU A 153 -16.36 45.18 4.61
N GLY A 154 -15.54 44.11 4.54
CA GLY A 154 -14.23 44.09 5.23
C GLY A 154 -14.20 43.91 6.75
N HIS A 155 -15.31 43.61 7.43
CA HIS A 155 -15.30 43.29 8.88
C HIS A 155 -15.21 41.77 9.16
N PRO A 156 -14.50 41.33 10.22
CA PRO A 156 -14.45 39.92 10.60
C PRO A 156 -15.79 39.45 11.18
N LEU A 157 -16.37 38.39 10.61
CA LEU A 157 -17.55 37.74 11.18
C LEU A 157 -17.15 36.86 12.36
N GLU A 158 -17.65 37.19 13.56
CA GLU A 158 -17.57 36.32 14.74
C GLU A 158 -18.23 34.96 14.46
N ARG A 159 -17.59 33.88 14.93
CA ARG A 159 -18.05 32.50 14.72
C ARG A 159 -19.37 32.26 15.47
N ALA A 160 -20.49 32.28 14.75
CA ALA A 160 -21.70 31.60 15.20
C ALA A 160 -21.46 30.08 15.19
N ARG A 161 -21.30 29.48 16.39
CA ARG A 161 -21.42 28.03 16.59
C ARG A 161 -22.85 27.62 16.21
N GLN A 162 -23.05 27.07 15.02
CA GLN A 162 -24.24 26.30 14.69
C GLN A 162 -23.86 24.84 14.48
N PRO A 163 -24.45 23.89 15.22
CA PRO A 163 -24.34 22.48 14.89
C PRO A 163 -25.24 22.21 13.69
N ARG A 164 -24.67 22.14 12.48
CA ARG A 164 -25.43 21.65 11.32
C ARG A 164 -25.55 20.14 11.43
N ARG A 165 -26.74 19.69 11.85
CA ARG A 165 -27.21 18.31 11.70
C ARG A 165 -26.99 17.87 10.26
N PHE A 166 -26.10 16.90 10.05
CA PHE A 166 -26.02 16.17 8.79
C PHE A 166 -27.25 15.25 8.72
N ARG A 167 -28.30 15.70 8.02
CA ARG A 167 -29.43 14.84 7.67
C ARG A 167 -28.97 13.98 6.50
N ALA A 168 -28.40 12.81 6.79
CA ALA A 168 -28.19 11.78 5.79
C ALA A 168 -29.57 11.29 5.33
N ALA A 169 -30.04 11.80 4.18
CA ALA A 169 -31.13 11.16 3.47
C ALA A 169 -30.64 9.79 3.01
N ARG A 170 -30.92 8.75 3.80
CA ARG A 170 -30.84 7.36 3.33
C ARG A 170 -31.88 7.24 2.21
N ARG A 171 -31.47 7.23 0.95
CA ARG A 171 -32.27 6.57 -0.08
C ARG A 171 -32.18 5.07 0.21
N PRO A 172 -33.29 4.35 0.37
CA PRO A 172 -33.25 2.89 0.41
C PRO A 172 -32.66 2.38 -0.90
N TYR A 173 -31.74 1.42 -0.79
CA TYR A 173 -31.31 0.62 -1.93
C TYR A 173 -32.45 -0.33 -2.28
N GLU A 174 -33.11 -0.12 -3.42
CA GLU A 174 -34.02 -1.11 -3.98
C GLU A 174 -33.21 -2.20 -4.68
N PRO A 175 -33.35 -3.47 -4.31
CA PRO A 175 -32.71 -4.55 -5.03
C PRO A 175 -33.41 -4.73 -6.38
N VAL A 176 -32.63 -4.67 -7.47
CA VAL A 176 -33.10 -5.01 -8.81
C VAL A 176 -33.38 -6.50 -8.84
N ALA A 177 -34.66 -6.88 -8.86
CA ALA A 177 -35.12 -8.25 -9.02
C ALA A 177 -34.76 -8.73 -10.44
N GLY A 178 -33.64 -9.45 -10.54
CA GLY A 178 -33.34 -10.28 -11.70
C GLY A 178 -34.13 -11.59 -11.58
N ALA A 179 -35.09 -11.79 -12.47
CA ALA A 179 -35.81 -13.04 -12.63
C ALA A 179 -34.82 -14.17 -12.99
N CYS A 180 -34.74 -15.21 -12.18
CA CYS A 180 -34.24 -16.51 -12.61
C CYS A 180 -35.16 -17.58 -12.01
N GLY A 181 -35.64 -18.45 -12.90
CA GLY A 181 -36.72 -19.40 -12.66
C GLY A 181 -36.43 -20.41 -11.55
N SER A 182 -37.54 -20.86 -10.97
CA SER A 182 -37.77 -22.14 -10.30
C SER A 182 -36.69 -23.21 -10.52
N GLU A 183 -36.05 -23.67 -9.44
CA GLU A 183 -36.24 -25.01 -8.85
C GLU A 183 -35.23 -25.25 -7.71
N GLU A 184 -35.75 -25.85 -6.63
CA GLU A 184 -35.06 -26.55 -5.55
C GLU A 184 -34.31 -25.78 -4.44
N CYS A 185 -35.02 -25.74 -3.31
CA CYS A 185 -34.64 -25.33 -1.97
C CYS A 185 -34.00 -26.53 -1.22
N GLY A 186 -32.88 -26.32 -0.51
CA GLY A 186 -32.57 -27.13 0.68
C GLY A 186 -31.10 -27.48 0.92
N VAL A 187 -30.41 -26.74 1.80
CA VAL A 187 -29.31 -27.28 2.63
C VAL A 187 -29.35 -26.61 4.02
N PRO A 188 -29.30 -27.38 5.14
CA PRO A 188 -29.50 -26.85 6.49
C PRO A 188 -28.24 -26.25 7.12
N ALA A 189 -28.48 -25.33 8.07
CA ALA A 189 -27.48 -24.63 8.86
C ALA A 189 -26.62 -25.58 9.75
N ARG A 190 -25.30 -25.34 9.78
CA ARG A 190 -24.40 -25.92 10.79
C ARG A 190 -24.11 -24.90 11.91
N PRO A 191 -24.11 -25.32 13.19
CA PRO A 191 -23.93 -24.43 14.32
C PRO A 191 -22.45 -24.06 14.58
N ARG A 192 -22.26 -22.84 15.09
CA ARG A 192 -21.01 -22.30 15.63
C ARG A 192 -20.47 -23.21 16.74
N ARG A 193 -19.19 -23.58 16.67
CA ARG A 193 -18.44 -24.09 17.82
C ARG A 193 -17.80 -22.91 18.56
N LEU A 194 -17.82 -23.04 19.89
CA LEU A 194 -17.26 -22.17 20.92
C LEU A 194 -15.76 -21.91 20.72
#